data_AF-A0A5C8TUP8-F1
#
_entry.id   AF-A0A5C8TUP8-F1
#
_cell.length_a   1.000
_cell.length_b   1.000
_cell.length_c   1.000
_cell.angle_alpha   90.00
_cell.angle_beta   90.00
_cell.angle_gamma   90.00
#
_symmetry.space_group_name_H-M   'P 1'
#
loop_
_entity.id
_entity.type
_entity.pdbx_description
1 polymer ?
#
loop_
_entity_poly.entity_id
_entity_poly.type
_entity_poly.pdbx_seq_one_letter_code
_entity_poly.pdbx_strand_id
1 'polypeptide(L)'
;MSGVVFPIHIGELNGKLLRFFKAPTDEPQLVWHAWDDLVACASLPRDLSERFQRSMRRDYPDGVRTIGTTEGILTIAPHWMALGFIGSMIENKRMPASAELFYTIQSVDAWNALTGDLCRPQGMDLFLAALQNTNKNGGGEASVGGGV
;
A
#
# COMPACT_ATOMS: atom_id res chain seq x y z
N MET A 1 -14.77 10.92 -13.71
CA MET A 1 -15.60 9.72 -13.96
C MET A 1 -15.22 8.70 -12.90
N SER A 2 -16.07 8.42 -11.92
CA SER A 2 -15.81 7.35 -10.96
C SER A 2 -16.24 6.02 -11.58
N GLY A 3 -15.37 5.47 -12.43
CA GLY A 3 -15.52 4.11 -12.93
C GLY A 3 -15.23 3.10 -11.83
N VAL A 4 -15.84 1.92 -11.94
CA VAL A 4 -15.48 0.77 -11.11
C VAL A 4 -14.02 0.43 -11.36
N VAL A 5 -13.21 0.35 -10.30
CA VAL A 5 -11.79 0.03 -10.36
C VAL A 5 -11.58 -1.45 -10.02
N PHE A 6 -10.73 -2.13 -10.80
CA PHE A 6 -10.36 -3.52 -10.59
C PHE A 6 -8.93 -3.62 -10.02
N PRO A 7 -8.66 -4.61 -9.14
CA PRO A 7 -7.30 -4.86 -8.69
C PRO A 7 -6.43 -5.35 -9.86
N ILE A 8 -5.19 -4.89 -9.91
CA ILE A 8 -4.18 -5.38 -10.87
C ILE A 8 -3.58 -6.71 -10.42
N HIS A 9 -3.63 -6.98 -9.12
CA HIS A 9 -3.16 -8.22 -8.52
C HIS A 9 -3.88 -8.46 -7.18
N ILE A 10 -4.12 -9.73 -6.87
CA ILE A 10 -4.66 -10.17 -5.59
C ILE A 10 -3.69 -11.23 -5.08
N GLY A 11 -3.07 -10.96 -3.94
CA GLY A 11 -2.21 -11.92 -3.26
C GLY A 11 -2.73 -12.28 -1.88
N GLU A 12 -1.95 -13.06 -1.13
CA GLU A 12 -2.25 -13.47 0.24
C GLU A 12 -1.18 -13.00 1.22
N LEU A 13 -1.60 -12.36 2.31
CA LEU A 13 -0.73 -11.97 3.42
C LEU A 13 -1.32 -12.47 4.74
N ASN A 14 -0.55 -13.27 5.46
CA ASN A 14 -0.94 -13.83 6.76
C ASN A 14 -2.30 -14.58 6.72
N GLY A 15 -2.51 -15.41 5.69
CA GLY A 15 -3.73 -16.21 5.54
C GLY A 15 -4.96 -15.45 5.03
N LYS A 16 -4.80 -14.19 4.60
CA LYS A 16 -5.91 -13.34 4.13
C LYS A 16 -5.54 -12.63 2.83
N LEU A 17 -6.55 -12.36 2.02
CA LEU A 17 -6.36 -11.70 0.73
C LEU A 17 -5.93 -10.24 0.90
N LEU A 18 -5.05 -9.80 0.01
CA LEU A 18 -4.59 -8.43 -0.11
C LEU A 18 -4.64 -8.00 -1.58
N ARG A 19 -5.49 -7.02 -1.89
CA ARG A 19 -5.64 -6.46 -3.24
C ARG A 19 -4.68 -5.31 -3.50
N PHE A 20 -4.10 -5.30 -4.69
CA PHE A 20 -3.22 -4.26 -5.20
C PHE A 20 -3.85 -3.55 -6.41
N PHE A 21 -3.56 -2.26 -6.53
CA PHE A 21 -4.16 -1.36 -7.51
C PHE A 21 -3.09 -0.48 -8.15
N LYS A 22 -3.37 0.00 -9.37
CA LYS A 22 -2.61 1.11 -9.94
C LYS A 22 -2.79 2.35 -9.05
N ALA A 23 -1.71 3.10 -8.85
CA ALA A 23 -1.78 4.38 -8.15
C ALA A 23 -2.78 5.32 -8.86
N PRO A 24 -3.65 6.04 -8.12
CA PRO A 24 -4.66 6.93 -8.68
C PRO A 24 -4.05 8.31 -9.02
N THR A 25 -2.90 8.31 -9.69
CA THR A 25 -2.14 9.51 -10.07
C THR A 25 -1.70 9.43 -11.52
N ASP A 26 -1.51 10.60 -12.14
CA ASP A 26 -1.01 10.68 -13.53
C ASP A 26 0.50 10.40 -13.59
N GLU A 27 1.22 10.74 -12.52
CA GLU A 27 2.64 10.40 -12.40
C GLU A 27 2.83 8.91 -12.06
N PRO A 28 3.90 8.27 -12.59
CA PRO A 28 4.28 6.93 -12.15
C PRO A 28 4.50 6.91 -10.65
N GLN A 29 3.90 5.93 -9.99
CA GLN A 29 4.12 5.60 -8.58
C GLN A 29 4.10 4.09 -8.43
N LEU A 30 4.73 3.59 -7.35
CA LEU A 30 4.61 2.19 -6.97
C LEU A 30 3.13 1.82 -6.79
N VAL A 31 2.84 0.53 -6.90
CA VAL A 31 1.48 0.01 -6.72
C VAL A 31 0.91 0.40 -5.35
N TRP A 32 -0.38 0.67 -5.32
CA TRP A 32 -1.13 0.92 -4.09
C TRP A 32 -1.80 -0.38 -3.64
N HIS A 33 -2.19 -0.45 -2.38
CA HIS A 33 -2.84 -1.62 -1.80
C HIS A 33 -4.15 -1.22 -1.14
N ALA A 34 -5.11 -2.16 -1.02
CA ALA A 34 -6.28 -1.97 -0.18
C ALA A 34 -5.86 -1.92 1.29
N TRP A 35 -6.04 -0.75 1.91
CA TRP A 35 -5.75 -0.55 3.32
C TRP A 35 -6.66 -1.41 4.20
N ASP A 36 -7.94 -1.49 3.84
CA ASP A 36 -8.94 -2.29 4.56
C ASP A 36 -8.54 -3.79 4.60
N ASP A 37 -8.01 -4.32 3.50
CA ASP A 37 -7.49 -5.69 3.41
C ASP A 37 -6.23 -5.86 4.28
N LEU A 38 -5.29 -4.92 4.21
CA LEU A 38 -4.04 -4.99 4.98
C LEU A 38 -4.29 -4.97 6.50
N VAL A 39 -5.21 -4.13 6.97
CA VAL A 39 -5.63 -4.13 8.38
C VAL A 39 -6.25 -5.47 8.77
N ALA A 40 -7.04 -6.08 7.87
CA ALA A 40 -7.59 -7.41 8.10
C ALA A 40 -6.49 -8.49 8.20
N CYS A 41 -5.43 -8.42 7.39
CA CYS A 41 -4.27 -9.33 7.44
C CYS A 41 -3.57 -9.33 8.82
N ALA A 42 -3.60 -8.23 9.56
CA ALA A 42 -3.03 -8.14 10.91
C ALA A 42 -3.90 -8.81 12.00
N SER A 43 -5.09 -9.31 11.66
CA SER A 43 -6.02 -10.00 12.57
C SER A 43 -6.27 -9.26 13.89
N LEU A 44 -6.37 -7.94 13.81
CA LEU A 44 -6.60 -7.08 14.96
C LEU A 44 -8.05 -7.24 15.49
N PRO A 45 -8.27 -7.01 16.80
CA PRO A 45 -9.60 -6.82 17.33
C PRO A 45 -10.39 -5.78 16.54
N ARG A 46 -11.69 -6.00 16.37
CA ARG A 46 -12.54 -5.17 15.51
C ARG A 46 -12.46 -3.67 15.84
N ASP A 47 -12.49 -3.34 17.13
CA ASP A 47 -12.41 -1.96 17.61
C ASP A 47 -11.07 -1.29 17.24
N LEU A 48 -9.98 -2.05 17.28
CA LEU A 48 -8.66 -1.56 16.89
C LEU A 48 -8.55 -1.41 15.37
N SER A 49 -9.08 -2.36 14.58
CA SER A 49 -9.17 -2.25 13.12
C SER A 49 -9.96 -1.00 12.70
N GLU A 50 -11.12 -0.76 13.32
CA GLU A 50 -11.94 0.43 13.06
C GLU A 50 -11.25 1.73 13.48
N ARG A 51 -10.40 1.70 14.52
CA ARG A 51 -9.57 2.84 14.91
C ARG A 51 -8.52 3.14 13.86
N PHE A 52 -7.78 2.14 13.37
CA PHE A 52 -6.75 2.32 12.34
C PHE A 52 -7.34 2.81 11.01
N GLN A 53 -8.47 2.26 10.58
CA GLN A 53 -9.16 2.71 9.37
C GLN A 53 -9.63 4.16 9.47
N ARG A 54 -10.11 4.58 10.64
CA ARG A 54 -10.53 5.97 10.88
C ARG A 54 -9.34 6.92 11.01
N SER A 55 -8.31 6.54 11.76
CA SER A 55 -7.13 7.39 11.97
C SER A 55 -6.40 7.64 10.66
N MET A 56 -6.24 6.61 9.82
CA MET A 56 -5.56 6.76 8.54
C MET A 56 -6.25 7.83 7.66
N ARG A 57 -7.57 7.79 7.50
CA ARG A 57 -8.30 8.79 6.70
C ARG A 57 -8.23 10.21 7.28
N ARG A 58 -8.15 10.31 8.61
CA ARG A 58 -8.06 11.60 9.32
C ARG A 58 -6.65 12.18 9.25
N ASP A 59 -5.63 11.35 9.44
CA ASP A 59 -4.24 11.77 9.60
C ASP A 59 -3.54 11.92 8.24
N TYR A 60 -4.04 11.22 7.20
CA TYR A 60 -3.52 11.27 5.83
C TYR A 60 -4.62 11.55 4.80
N PRO A 61 -5.38 12.65 4.90
CA PRO A 61 -6.52 12.93 4.01
C PRO A 61 -6.10 12.96 2.53
N ASP A 62 -4.92 13.47 2.23
CA ASP A 62 -4.36 13.54 0.88
C ASP A 62 -3.47 12.34 0.51
N GLY A 63 -3.13 11.50 1.50
CA GLY A 63 -2.24 10.35 1.33
C GLY A 63 -2.94 9.06 0.89
N VAL A 64 -4.27 9.02 0.96
CA VAL A 64 -5.07 7.84 0.56
C VAL A 64 -6.21 8.21 -0.38
N ARG A 65 -6.80 7.20 -1.03
CA ARG A 65 -7.98 7.40 -1.90
C ARG A 65 -9.04 6.37 -1.61
N THR A 66 -10.29 6.82 -1.61
CA THR A 66 -11.45 5.94 -1.58
C THR A 66 -11.87 5.64 -3.02
N ILE A 67 -11.97 4.36 -3.35
CA ILE A 67 -12.35 3.89 -4.69
C ILE A 67 -13.56 2.96 -4.60
N GLY A 68 -14.38 2.95 -5.66
CA GLY A 68 -15.45 1.98 -5.85
C GLY A 68 -14.93 0.77 -6.62
N THR A 69 -15.17 -0.42 -6.09
CA THR A 69 -14.92 -1.70 -6.77
C THR A 69 -16.24 -2.45 -6.96
N THR A 70 -16.22 -3.57 -7.69
CA THR A 70 -17.39 -4.45 -7.83
C THR A 70 -17.86 -5.04 -6.50
N GLU A 71 -16.98 -5.11 -5.51
CA GLU A 71 -17.25 -5.67 -4.18
C GLU A 71 -17.65 -4.60 -3.15
N GLY A 72 -17.66 -3.32 -3.57
CA GLY A 72 -17.99 -2.20 -2.70
C GLY A 72 -16.88 -1.15 -2.65
N ILE A 73 -17.02 -0.24 -1.70
CA ILE A 73 -16.12 0.90 -1.53
C ILE A 73 -14.99 0.49 -0.57
N LEU A 74 -13.75 0.77 -0.95
CA LEU A 74 -12.58 0.53 -0.11
C LEU A 74 -11.60 1.70 -0.17
N THR A 75 -10.68 1.75 0.79
CA THR A 75 -9.59 2.72 0.82
C THR A 75 -8.31 2.08 0.31
N ILE A 76 -7.64 2.74 -0.64
CA ILE A 76 -6.30 2.37 -1.10
C ILE A 76 -5.25 3.33 -0.55
N ALA A 77 -4.06 2.79 -0.28
CA ALA A 77 -2.93 3.51 0.29
C ALA A 77 -1.62 3.20 -0.44
N PRO A 78 -0.64 4.13 -0.42
CA PRO A 78 0.67 3.96 -1.05
C PRO A 78 1.54 2.93 -0.31
N HIS A 79 2.55 2.43 -1.03
CA HIS A 79 3.47 1.39 -0.54
C HIS A 79 4.14 1.69 0.81
N TRP A 80 4.61 2.92 1.03
CA TRP A 80 5.31 3.28 2.27
C TRP A 80 4.42 3.14 3.53
N MET A 81 3.10 3.38 3.39
CA MET A 81 2.16 3.19 4.50
C MET A 81 2.05 1.72 4.89
N ALA A 82 2.09 0.81 3.91
CA ALA A 82 2.08 -0.63 4.20
C ALA A 82 3.34 -1.05 4.96
N LEU A 83 4.52 -0.59 4.55
CA LEU A 83 5.78 -0.92 5.23
C LEU A 83 5.77 -0.46 6.68
N GLY A 84 5.35 0.79 6.94
CA GLY A 84 5.23 1.31 8.31
C GLY A 84 4.22 0.53 9.15
N PHE A 85 3.07 0.18 8.58
CA PHE A 85 2.06 -0.62 9.27
C PHE A 85 2.55 -2.03 9.57
N ILE A 86 3.07 -2.74 8.56
CA ILE A 86 3.58 -4.11 8.71
C ILE A 86 4.71 -4.16 9.72
N GLY A 87 5.68 -3.24 9.64
CA GLY A 87 6.77 -3.13 10.62
C GLY A 87 6.24 -2.98 12.04
N SER A 88 5.30 -2.05 12.26
CA SER A 88 4.65 -1.88 13.57
C SER A 88 3.91 -3.13 14.03
N MET A 89 3.20 -3.82 13.14
CA MET A 89 2.49 -5.06 13.48
C MET A 89 3.45 -6.20 13.83
N ILE A 90 4.61 -6.29 13.18
CA ILE A 90 5.67 -7.27 13.50
C ILE A 90 6.24 -6.97 14.89
N GLU A 91 6.61 -5.72 15.18
CA GLU A 91 7.13 -5.29 16.49
C GLU A 91 6.15 -5.61 17.63
N ASN A 92 4.85 -5.45 17.37
CA ASN A 92 3.78 -5.75 18.33
C ASN A 92 3.31 -7.21 18.31
N LYS A 93 4.03 -8.12 17.63
CA LYS A 93 3.74 -9.56 17.54
C LYS A 93 2.33 -9.87 17.00
N ARG A 94 1.80 -9.00 16.14
CA ARG A 94 0.51 -9.17 15.43
C ARG A 94 0.68 -9.83 14.08
N MET A 95 1.88 -9.77 13.51
CA MET A 95 2.24 -10.44 12.27
C MET A 95 3.59 -11.15 12.43
N PRO A 96 3.83 -12.25 11.67
CA PRO A 96 5.14 -12.89 11.65
C PRO A 96 6.17 -12.00 10.93
N ALA A 97 7.45 -12.14 11.27
CA ALA A 97 8.53 -11.39 10.62
C ALA A 97 8.59 -11.60 9.10
N SER A 98 8.12 -12.75 8.60
CA SER A 98 8.02 -13.04 7.17
C SER A 98 6.97 -12.19 6.43
N ALA A 99 6.08 -11.49 7.13
CA ALA A 99 5.03 -10.69 6.51
C ALA A 99 5.58 -9.58 5.61
N GLU A 100 6.68 -8.93 6.00
CA GLU A 100 7.30 -7.87 5.19
C GLU A 100 7.83 -8.42 3.85
N LEU A 101 8.51 -9.58 3.90
CA LEU A 101 8.99 -10.26 2.70
C LEU A 101 7.82 -10.69 1.79
N PHE A 102 6.78 -11.30 2.35
CA PHE A 102 5.62 -11.73 1.57
C PHE A 102 4.85 -10.56 0.96
N TYR A 103 4.71 -9.45 1.68
CA TYR A 103 4.15 -8.22 1.12
C TYR A 103 5.01 -7.71 -0.04
N THR A 104 6.33 -7.68 0.13
CA THR A 104 7.27 -7.23 -0.90
C THR A 104 7.15 -8.07 -2.17
N ILE A 105 7.14 -9.40 -2.05
CA ILE A 105 6.97 -10.32 -3.20
C ILE A 105 5.69 -10.00 -3.96
N GLN A 106 4.56 -9.87 -3.26
CA GLN A 106 3.27 -9.57 -3.89
C GLN A 106 3.23 -8.18 -4.53
N SER A 107 3.91 -7.19 -3.93
CA SER A 107 4.02 -5.86 -4.52
C SER A 107 4.83 -5.87 -5.83
N VAL A 108 5.84 -6.74 -5.92
CA VAL A 108 6.62 -6.97 -7.13
C VAL A 108 5.76 -7.69 -8.18
N ASP A 109 4.99 -8.70 -7.79
CA ASP A 109 4.07 -9.39 -8.70
C ASP A 109 2.99 -8.44 -9.25
N ALA A 110 2.45 -7.57 -8.40
CA ALA A 110 1.53 -6.52 -8.80
C ALA A 110 2.19 -5.50 -9.75
N TRP A 111 3.44 -5.10 -9.48
CA TRP A 111 4.19 -4.24 -10.38
C TRP A 111 4.41 -4.90 -11.74
N ASN A 112 4.81 -6.18 -11.76
CA ASN A 112 4.99 -6.94 -12.99
C ASN A 112 3.68 -7.08 -13.78
N ALA A 113 2.54 -7.26 -13.11
CA ALA A 113 1.22 -7.26 -13.76
C ALA A 113 0.89 -5.89 -14.39
N LEU A 114 1.31 -4.80 -13.75
CA LEU A 114 1.12 -3.44 -14.27
C LEU A 114 2.03 -3.12 -15.47
N THR A 115 3.24 -3.66 -15.50
CA THR A 115 4.29 -3.32 -16.49
C THR A 115 4.65 -4.45 -17.45
N GLY A 116 3.88 -5.54 -17.46
CA GLY A 116 4.25 -6.79 -18.16
C GLY A 116 4.49 -6.64 -19.66
N ASP A 117 3.87 -5.65 -20.29
CA ASP A 117 3.99 -5.38 -21.73
C ASP A 117 5.19 -4.47 -22.09
N LEU A 118 5.92 -3.96 -21.11
CA LEU A 118 7.06 -3.07 -21.34
C LEU A 118 8.35 -3.86 -21.59
N CYS A 119 9.20 -3.36 -22.48
CA CYS A 119 10.54 -3.91 -22.63
C CYS A 119 11.39 -3.58 -21.39
N ARG A 120 12.33 -4.46 -21.04
CA ARG A 120 13.08 -4.37 -19.76
C ARG A 120 13.71 -3.00 -19.45
N PRO A 121 14.38 -2.31 -20.39
CA PRO A 121 14.93 -0.98 -20.12
C PRO A 121 13.84 0.03 -19.73
N GLN A 122 12.73 0.06 -20.46
CA GLN A 122 11.60 0.96 -20.19
C GLN A 122 10.91 0.64 -18.86
N GLY A 123 10.76 -0.65 -18.53
CA GLY A 123 10.20 -1.06 -17.25
C GLY A 123 11.06 -0.64 -16.05
N MET A 124 12.39 -0.69 -16.19
CA MET A 124 13.32 -0.24 -15.15
C MET A 124 13.28 1.28 -14.97
N ASP A 125 13.31 2.05 -16.05
CA ASP A 125 13.21 3.52 -15.99
C ASP A 125 11.90 3.95 -15.34
N LEU A 126 10.79 3.29 -15.68
CA LEU A 126 9.49 3.52 -15.08
C LEU A 126 9.47 3.19 -13.58
N PHE A 127 10.11 2.08 -13.18
CA PHE A 127 10.21 1.70 -11.77
C PHE A 127 10.99 2.71 -10.95
N LEU A 128 12.12 3.21 -11.47
CA LEU A 128 12.93 4.22 -10.80
C LEU A 128 12.16 5.54 -10.64
N ALA A 129 11.45 5.99 -11.67
CA ALA A 129 10.59 7.17 -11.59
C ALA A 129 9.46 6.97 -10.56
N ALA A 130 8.81 5.81 -10.57
CA ALA A 130 7.76 5.46 -9.62
C ALA A 130 8.25 5.45 -8.17
N LEU A 131 9.41 4.85 -7.90
CA LEU A 131 10.03 4.84 -6.58
C LEU A 131 10.34 6.26 -6.10
N GLN A 132 10.91 7.11 -6.96
CA GLN A 132 11.20 8.50 -6.63
C GLN A 132 9.94 9.28 -6.26
N ASN A 133 8.87 9.16 -7.07
CA ASN A 133 7.62 9.88 -6.83
C ASN A 133 6.89 9.36 -5.59
N THR A 134 6.89 8.05 -5.34
CA THR A 134 6.34 7.48 -4.10
C THR A 134 7.08 7.98 -2.85
N ASN A 135 8.41 8.09 -2.90
CA ASN A 135 9.20 8.57 -1.77
C ASN A 135 9.00 10.05 -1.48
N LYS A 136 8.82 10.91 -2.51
CA LYS A 136 8.45 12.32 -2.30
C LYS A 136 7.16 12.47 -1.51
N ASN A 137 6.21 11.55 -1.71
CA ASN A 137 4.91 11.58 -1.02
C ASN A 137 4.96 10.97 0.40
N GLY A 138 5.98 10.16 0.70
CA GLY A 138 6.21 9.60 2.05
C GLY A 138 7.16 10.43 2.92
N GLY A 139 7.99 11.28 2.30
CA GLY A 139 8.93 12.18 2.95
C GLY A 139 8.28 13.49 3.39
N GLY A 140 7.38 13.45 4.36
CA GLY A 140 7.27 14.58 5.27
C GLY A 140 8.63 14.72 5.98
N GLU A 141 9.15 15.94 6.12
CA GLU A 141 10.42 16.20 6.81
C GLU A 141 10.49 15.33 8.06
N ALA A 142 11.41 14.36 8.07
CA ALA A 142 11.88 13.79 9.32
C ALA A 142 12.51 14.97 10.05
N SER A 143 11.73 15.61 10.93
CA SER A 143 12.25 16.57 11.88
C SER A 143 13.31 15.83 12.68
N VAL A 144 14.58 16.02 12.28
CA VAL A 144 15.73 15.67 13.09
C VAL A 144 15.59 16.53 14.33
N GLY A 145 14.93 15.97 15.34
CA GLY A 145 14.91 16.52 16.69
C GLY A 145 16.34 16.49 17.21
N GLY A 146 17.06 17.58 16.98
CA GLY A 146 18.24 17.90 17.77
C GLY A 146 17.80 18.00 19.23
N GLY A 147 18.32 17.10 20.04
CA GLY A 147 18.18 17.11 21.49
C GLY A 147 19.47 16.63 22.10
N VAL A 148 20.34 17.60 22.39
CA VAL A 148 21.29 17.53 23.52
C VAL A 148 20.52 18.02 24.75
#